data_AF-A0A3R8T685-F1
#
_entry.id   AF-A0A3R8T685-F1
#
_cell.length_a   1.000
_cell.length_b   1.000
_cell.length_c   1.000
_cell.angle_alpha   90.00
_cell.angle_beta   90.00
_cell.angle_gamma   90.00
#
_symmetry.space_group_name_H-M   'P 1'
#
loop_
_entity.id
_entity.type
_entity.pdbx_description
1 polymer ?
#
loop_
_entity_poly.entity_id
_entity_poly.type
_entity_poly.pdbx_seq_one_letter_code
_entity_poly.pdbx_strand_id
1 'polypeptide(L)'
;MVDASTGNAASSSEMYEWTPNETTSFGPGQTFTWGLSYRWPKHPPTQKAIPESDVIVSLHFKFDAKEIGQPLQEPSRASIHLYRSSDPERRFSSSWTSLTGPIDANLLANGNVSARALLSLDDLLAYGTGLDTLVWNIRAPGPNPYVGTDVFFKGTVPVGAMRDKVTMIPKLRRLLARKAANFRNECTVPTMIGIAQ
;
A
#
# COMPACT_ATOMS: atom_id res chain seq x y z
N MET A 1 20.62 13.38 -14.92
CA MET A 1 21.70 13.46 -15.93
C MET A 1 21.19 14.43 -16.98
N VAL A 2 21.94 15.46 -17.35
CA VAL A 2 21.48 16.43 -18.37
C VAL A 2 21.76 15.82 -19.73
N ASP A 3 20.75 15.73 -20.58
CA ASP A 3 20.96 15.36 -21.98
C ASP A 3 21.71 16.51 -22.66
N ALA A 4 22.96 16.26 -23.03
CA ALA A 4 23.85 17.25 -23.63
C ALA A 4 23.35 17.77 -24.99
N SER A 5 22.39 17.09 -25.63
CA SER A 5 21.82 17.50 -26.92
C SER A 5 20.56 18.36 -26.79
N THR A 6 19.86 18.31 -25.65
CA THR A 6 18.58 19.01 -25.45
C THR A 6 18.57 19.95 -24.25
N GLY A 7 19.61 19.94 -23.41
CA GLY A 7 19.69 20.74 -22.18
C GLY A 7 18.68 20.33 -21.09
N ASN A 8 17.88 19.29 -21.34
CA ASN A 8 16.86 18.84 -20.43
C ASN A 8 17.43 17.90 -19.36
N ALA A 9 17.04 18.12 -18.12
CA ALA A 9 17.31 17.20 -17.04
C ALA A 9 16.51 15.91 -17.27
N ALA A 10 17.17 14.85 -17.76
CA ALA A 10 16.55 13.55 -17.82
C ALA A 10 16.50 12.96 -16.40
N SER A 11 15.28 12.61 -15.96
CA SER A 11 15.08 11.89 -14.70
C SER A 11 15.87 10.59 -14.71
N SER A 12 16.71 10.38 -13.69
CA SER A 12 17.54 9.19 -13.51
C SER A 12 16.73 7.95 -13.09
N SER A 13 15.45 8.13 -12.77
CA SER A 13 14.53 7.08 -12.35
C SER A 13 13.11 7.31 -12.86
N GLU A 14 12.30 6.27 -12.79
CA GLU A 14 10.86 6.32 -13.08
C GLU A 14 10.08 5.89 -11.85
N MET A 15 8.94 6.53 -11.62
CA MET A 15 8.04 6.19 -10.52
C MET A 15 7.11 5.06 -10.97
N TYR A 16 6.93 4.07 -10.11
CA TYR A 16 6.04 2.96 -10.36
C TYR A 16 5.16 2.72 -9.15
N GLU A 17 3.95 2.28 -9.43
CA GLU A 17 2.98 1.87 -8.42
C GLU A 17 2.61 0.41 -8.64
N TRP A 18 2.46 -0.32 -7.55
CA TRP A 18 1.94 -1.66 -7.55
C TRP A 18 0.87 -1.79 -6.49
N THR A 19 -0.27 -2.35 -6.87
CA THR A 19 -1.36 -2.72 -5.97
C THR A 19 -1.74 -4.18 -6.22
N PRO A 20 -2.12 -4.93 -5.18
CA PRO A 20 -2.74 -6.24 -5.36
C PRO A 20 -4.12 -6.05 -6.00
N ASN A 21 -4.52 -7.03 -6.80
CA ASN A 21 -5.88 -7.09 -7.33
C ASN A 21 -6.90 -7.46 -6.24
N GLU A 22 -6.43 -8.14 -5.20
CA GLU A 22 -7.25 -8.58 -4.08
C GLU A 22 -7.48 -7.44 -3.10
N THR A 23 -8.73 -7.30 -2.68
CA THR A 23 -9.14 -6.41 -1.60
C THR A 23 -9.51 -7.28 -0.41
N THR A 24 -8.98 -6.97 0.77
CA THR A 24 -9.32 -7.70 1.99
C THR A 24 -10.56 -7.09 2.62
N SER A 25 -11.53 -7.93 3.00
CA SER A 25 -12.70 -7.52 3.79
C SER A 25 -12.49 -7.91 5.25
N PHE A 26 -12.89 -7.02 6.17
CA PHE A 26 -12.78 -7.24 7.62
C PHE A 26 -14.15 -7.17 8.32
N GLY A 27 -15.22 -7.04 7.53
CA GLY A 27 -16.59 -6.94 8.00
C GLY A 27 -17.50 -6.36 6.91
N PRO A 28 -18.82 -6.35 7.14
CA PRO A 28 -19.79 -5.74 6.23
C PRO A 28 -19.40 -4.29 5.92
N GLY A 29 -19.29 -3.93 4.63
CA GLY A 29 -18.89 -2.60 4.19
C GLY A 29 -17.46 -2.18 4.47
N GLN A 30 -16.61 -3.03 5.07
CA GLN A 30 -15.26 -2.65 5.48
C GLN A 30 -14.22 -3.35 4.60
N THR A 31 -13.50 -2.56 3.80
CA THR A 31 -12.50 -3.07 2.88
C THR A 31 -11.17 -2.35 3.02
N PHE A 32 -10.10 -3.09 2.77
CA PHE A 32 -8.76 -2.55 2.75
C PHE A 32 -7.91 -3.12 1.60
N THR A 33 -7.11 -2.25 1.03
CA THR A 33 -6.13 -2.55 -0.01
C THR A 33 -4.84 -1.84 0.36
N TRP A 34 -3.69 -2.44 0.05
CA TRP A 34 -2.40 -1.79 0.19
C TRP A 34 -1.70 -1.66 -1.16
N GLY A 35 -0.66 -0.87 -1.25
CA GLY A 35 0.13 -0.71 -2.46
C GLY A 35 1.53 -0.24 -2.13
N LEU A 36 2.41 -0.33 -3.13
CA LEU A 36 3.80 0.10 -3.05
C LEU A 36 4.06 1.09 -4.17
N SER A 37 4.57 2.26 -3.82
CA SER A 37 5.09 3.24 -4.77
C SER A 37 6.60 3.32 -4.61
N TYR A 38 7.34 3.16 -5.70
CA TYR A 38 8.80 3.09 -5.66
C TYR A 38 9.43 3.71 -6.90
N ARG A 39 10.69 4.15 -6.76
CA ARG A 39 11.50 4.63 -7.88
C ARG A 39 12.37 3.50 -8.43
N TRP A 40 12.30 3.29 -9.74
CA TRP A 40 13.16 2.34 -10.44
C TRP A 40 14.25 3.09 -11.22
N PRO A 41 15.54 2.75 -11.01
CA PRO A 41 16.62 3.38 -11.76
C PRO A 41 16.58 3.04 -13.26
N LYS A 42 16.91 4.00 -14.11
CA LYS A 42 17.02 3.75 -15.57
C LYS A 42 18.29 3.00 -15.97
N HIS A 43 19.36 3.11 -15.18
CA HIS A 43 20.67 2.55 -15.54
C HIS A 43 20.81 1.09 -15.10
N PRO A 44 21.16 0.15 -16.00
CA PRO A 44 21.27 -1.27 -15.67
C PRO A 44 22.18 -1.63 -14.48
N PRO A 45 23.33 -0.97 -14.25
CA PRO A 45 24.19 -1.28 -13.10
C PRO A 45 23.52 -1.04 -11.74
N THR A 46 22.53 -0.13 -11.67
CA THR A 46 21.82 0.22 -10.44
C THR A 46 20.48 -0.51 -10.28
N GLN A 47 20.06 -1.30 -11.28
CA GLN A 47 18.84 -2.11 -11.26
C GLN A 47 18.99 -3.44 -10.49
N LYS A 48 19.65 -3.41 -9.33
CA LYS A 48 19.93 -4.62 -8.53
C LYS A 48 18.96 -4.82 -7.38
N ALA A 49 18.56 -3.74 -6.74
CA ALA A 49 17.65 -3.72 -5.60
C ALA A 49 16.88 -2.40 -5.56
N ILE A 50 15.77 -2.37 -4.83
CA ILE A 50 15.07 -1.16 -4.44
C ILE A 50 15.30 -1.01 -2.94
N PRO A 51 15.95 0.08 -2.48
CA PRO A 51 16.06 0.34 -1.05
C PRO A 51 14.67 0.45 -0.44
N GLU A 52 14.41 -0.25 0.67
CA GLU A 52 13.11 -0.22 1.34
C GLU A 52 12.74 1.20 1.80
N SER A 53 13.74 2.03 2.12
CA SER A 53 13.59 3.46 2.43
C SER A 53 13.03 4.30 1.28
N ASP A 54 13.17 3.83 0.04
CA ASP A 54 12.68 4.50 -1.16
C ASP A 54 11.30 3.96 -1.60
N VAL A 55 10.71 3.06 -0.80
CA VAL A 55 9.39 2.48 -1.03
C VAL A 55 8.38 3.08 -0.07
N ILE A 56 7.33 3.67 -0.63
CA ILE A 56 6.17 4.16 0.12
C ILE A 56 5.07 3.11 0.06
N VAL A 57 4.62 2.66 1.22
CA VAL A 57 3.43 1.83 1.37
C VAL A 57 2.21 2.73 1.44
N SER A 58 1.28 2.55 0.52
CA SER A 58 -0.05 3.16 0.59
C SER A 58 -1.04 2.17 1.19
N LEU A 59 -1.74 2.56 2.24
CA LEU A 59 -2.83 1.79 2.84
C LEU A 59 -4.14 2.52 2.53
N HIS A 60 -5.09 1.85 1.90
CA HIS A 60 -6.38 2.39 1.50
C HIS A 60 -7.50 1.63 2.20
N PHE A 61 -8.40 2.38 2.81
CA PHE A 61 -9.54 1.87 3.55
C PHE A 61 -10.82 2.43 2.95
N LYS A 62 -11.85 1.60 2.79
CA LYS A 62 -13.20 2.05 2.44
C LYS A 62 -14.20 1.46 3.41
N PHE A 63 -15.11 2.32 3.85
CA PHE A 63 -16.16 2.01 4.80
C PHE A 63 -17.51 2.41 4.19
N ASP A 64 -18.35 1.41 3.89
CA ASP A 64 -19.69 1.60 3.36
C ASP A 64 -20.70 1.71 4.50
N ALA A 65 -21.29 2.90 4.67
CA ALA A 65 -22.20 3.18 5.78
C ALA A 65 -23.47 2.32 5.73
N LYS A 66 -23.95 2.00 4.52
CA LYS A 66 -25.18 1.23 4.32
C LYS A 66 -24.97 -0.23 4.69
N GLU A 67 -23.85 -0.83 4.25
CA GLU A 67 -23.52 -2.21 4.60
C GLU A 67 -23.13 -2.36 6.08
N ILE A 68 -22.49 -1.34 6.66
CA ILE A 68 -22.20 -1.30 8.11
C ILE A 68 -23.49 -1.13 8.92
N GLY A 69 -24.52 -0.51 8.35
CA GLY A 69 -25.85 -0.35 8.97
C GLY A 69 -25.97 0.83 9.93
N GLN A 70 -25.03 1.78 9.90
CA GLN A 70 -25.10 3.02 10.69
C GLN A 70 -24.42 4.18 9.96
N PRO A 71 -24.86 5.44 10.21
CA PRO A 71 -24.18 6.61 9.69
C PRO A 71 -22.73 6.66 10.15
N LEU A 72 -21.82 6.97 9.22
CA LEU A 72 -20.42 7.19 9.52
C LEU A 72 -20.15 8.68 9.70
N GLN A 73 -19.14 8.99 10.50
CA GLN A 73 -18.61 10.34 10.65
C GLN A 73 -17.16 10.35 10.16
N GLU A 74 -16.72 11.50 9.65
CA GLU A 74 -15.31 11.70 9.36
C GLU A 74 -14.53 11.64 10.68
N PRO A 75 -13.53 10.76 10.80
CA PRO A 75 -12.77 10.65 12.03
C PRO A 75 -11.75 11.80 12.08
N SER A 76 -12.18 12.96 12.58
CA SER A 76 -11.34 14.17 12.68
C SER A 76 -10.10 13.88 13.55
N ARG A 77 -8.91 14.28 13.07
CA ARG A 77 -7.62 14.04 13.74
C ARG A 77 -7.31 12.56 14.00
N ALA A 78 -7.80 11.67 13.15
CA ALA A 78 -7.46 10.27 13.26
C ALA A 78 -5.99 9.98 12.96
N SER A 79 -5.51 8.86 13.46
CA SER A 79 -4.19 8.31 13.17
C SER A 79 -4.29 6.80 13.05
N ILE A 80 -3.44 6.23 12.20
CA ILE A 80 -3.29 4.79 12.13
C ILE A 80 -2.26 4.36 13.17
N HIS A 81 -2.59 3.32 13.94
CA HIS A 81 -1.70 2.69 14.90
C HIS A 81 -1.46 1.25 14.49
N LEU A 82 -0.20 0.87 14.33
CA LEU A 82 0.24 -0.47 13.99
C LEU A 82 0.86 -1.14 15.20
N TYR A 83 0.30 -2.28 15.58
CA TYR A 83 0.73 -3.08 16.71
C TYR A 83 1.39 -4.37 16.24
N ARG A 84 2.44 -4.76 16.95
CA ARG A 84 3.11 -6.05 16.77
C ARG A 84 2.24 -7.20 17.28
N SER A 85 1.24 -7.56 16.50
CA SER A 85 0.27 -8.63 16.76
C SER A 85 -0.22 -9.19 15.43
N SER A 86 -0.67 -10.44 15.44
CA SER A 86 -1.40 -11.08 14.33
C SER A 86 -2.89 -11.21 14.61
N ASP A 87 -3.33 -10.98 15.84
CA ASP A 87 -4.74 -11.07 16.25
C ASP A 87 -5.43 -9.69 16.16
N PRO A 88 -6.29 -9.44 15.15
CA PRO A 88 -7.02 -8.18 15.00
C PRO A 88 -8.07 -7.95 16.09
N GLU A 89 -8.49 -8.99 16.82
CA GLU A 89 -9.45 -8.87 17.90
C GLU A 89 -8.81 -8.49 19.23
N ARG A 90 -7.48 -8.57 19.32
CA ARG A 90 -6.72 -8.16 20.50
C ARG A 90 -7.04 -6.69 20.84
N ARG A 91 -7.35 -6.45 22.11
CA ARG A 91 -7.56 -5.10 22.62
C ARG A 91 -6.23 -4.44 22.95
N PHE A 92 -5.99 -3.27 22.37
CA PHE A 92 -4.79 -2.47 22.58
C PHE A 92 -5.14 -1.23 23.39
N SER A 93 -4.37 -0.93 24.44
CA SER A 93 -4.46 0.36 25.13
C SER A 93 -3.87 1.47 24.26
N SER A 94 -4.31 2.71 24.48
CA SER A 94 -3.69 3.90 23.86
C SER A 94 -2.24 4.11 24.31
N SER A 95 -1.85 3.56 25.47
CA SER A 95 -0.48 3.64 26.01
C SER A 95 0.48 2.59 25.46
N TRP A 96 0.00 1.62 24.67
CA TRP A 96 0.86 0.60 24.10
C TRP A 96 1.70 1.16 22.96
N THR A 97 2.93 0.68 22.85
CA THR A 97 3.81 1.02 21.74
C THR A 97 3.19 0.59 20.41
N SER A 98 3.11 1.55 19.49
CA SER A 98 2.64 1.36 18.12
C SER A 98 3.49 2.18 17.16
N LEU A 99 3.74 1.67 15.96
CA LEU A 99 4.12 2.54 14.84
C LEU A 99 2.88 3.34 14.45
N THR A 100 2.99 4.67 14.46
CA THR A 100 1.87 5.58 14.20
C THR A 100 2.12 6.40 12.94
N GLY A 101 1.04 6.71 12.23
CA GLY A 101 1.09 7.55 11.05
C GLY A 101 -0.17 8.40 10.89
N PRO A 102 -0.09 9.51 10.14
CA PRO A 102 -1.26 10.29 9.80
C PRO A 102 -2.19 9.46 8.91
N ILE A 103 -3.49 9.71 9.03
CA ILE A 103 -4.49 9.20 8.10
C ILE A 103 -5.24 10.38 7.50
N ASP A 104 -5.39 10.35 6.19
CA ASP A 104 -6.26 11.26 5.44
C ASP A 104 -7.59 10.55 5.26
N ALA A 105 -8.62 10.99 5.98
CA ALA A 105 -9.95 10.40 5.95
C ALA A 105 -10.95 11.43 5.43
N ASN A 106 -11.82 11.02 4.53
CA ASN A 106 -12.81 11.88 3.89
C ASN A 106 -14.19 11.23 3.97
N LEU A 107 -15.18 11.98 4.45
CA LEU A 107 -16.58 11.61 4.34
C LEU A 107 -17.08 11.96 2.93
N LEU A 108 -17.57 10.95 2.21
CA LEU A 108 -18.10 11.10 0.87
C LEU A 108 -19.56 11.53 0.92
N ALA A 109 -20.05 12.15 -0.18
CA ALA A 109 -21.42 12.65 -0.26
C ALA A 109 -22.49 11.56 -0.09
N ASN A 110 -22.16 10.30 -0.33
CA ASN A 110 -23.04 9.16 -0.13
C ASN A 110 -23.01 8.59 1.32
N GLY A 111 -22.29 9.24 2.24
CA GLY A 111 -22.13 8.83 3.63
C GLY A 111 -21.02 7.82 3.89
N ASN A 112 -20.33 7.32 2.85
CA ASN A 112 -19.21 6.40 3.00
C ASN A 112 -17.96 7.15 3.46
N VAL A 113 -17.03 6.45 4.12
CA VAL A 113 -15.72 7.00 4.49
C VAL A 113 -14.64 6.34 3.66
N SER A 114 -13.77 7.14 3.06
CA SER A 114 -12.53 6.69 2.43
C SER A 114 -11.35 7.22 3.23
N ALA A 115 -10.41 6.35 3.58
CA ALA A 115 -9.22 6.75 4.31
C ALA A 115 -7.94 6.23 3.65
N ARG A 116 -6.86 7.00 3.77
CA ARG A 116 -5.53 6.66 3.25
C ARG A 116 -4.46 6.94 4.28
N ALA A 117 -3.52 6.00 4.44
CA ALA A 117 -2.28 6.24 5.16
C ALA A 117 -1.08 5.97 4.23
N LEU A 118 -0.02 6.76 4.39
CA LEU A 118 1.24 6.58 3.70
C LEU A 118 2.32 6.30 4.73
N LEU A 119 3.07 5.22 4.54
CA LEU A 119 4.11 4.78 5.47
C LEU A 119 5.39 4.43 4.69
N SER A 120 6.54 4.63 5.32
CA SER A 120 7.79 4.06 4.81
C SER A 120 7.75 2.54 4.94
N LEU A 121 8.16 1.82 3.90
CA LEU A 121 8.31 0.37 4.01
C LEU A 121 9.43 0.00 5.00
N ASP A 122 10.51 0.77 5.03
CA ASP A 122 11.62 0.57 5.97
C ASP A 122 11.14 0.60 7.42
N ASP A 123 10.38 1.63 7.80
CA ASP A 123 9.80 1.74 9.15
C ASP A 123 8.86 0.56 9.46
N LEU A 124 8.04 0.17 8.49
CA LEU A 124 7.11 -0.95 8.63
C LEU A 124 7.85 -2.28 8.84
N LEU A 125 8.91 -2.53 8.09
CA LEU A 125 9.67 -3.77 8.15
C LEU A 125 10.56 -3.81 9.40
N ALA A 126 11.21 -2.70 9.75
CA ALA A 126 11.97 -2.56 10.99
C ALA A 126 11.05 -2.79 12.20
N TYR A 127 9.92 -2.07 12.27
CA TYR A 127 8.95 -2.23 13.34
C TYR A 127 8.25 -3.59 13.33
N GLY A 128 8.10 -4.22 12.16
CA GLY A 128 7.48 -5.54 11.97
C GLY A 128 8.44 -6.72 11.95
N THR A 129 9.71 -6.53 12.31
CA THR A 129 10.74 -7.59 12.27
C THR A 129 10.26 -8.88 12.93
N GLY A 130 10.37 -10.01 12.22
CA GLY A 130 9.95 -11.34 12.68
C GLY A 130 8.44 -11.60 12.62
N LEU A 131 7.66 -10.72 11.99
CA LEU A 131 6.22 -10.88 11.80
C LEU A 131 5.87 -10.84 10.31
N ASP A 132 4.81 -11.57 9.95
CA ASP A 132 4.18 -11.54 8.63
C ASP A 132 3.00 -10.56 8.58
N THR A 133 2.44 -10.23 9.74
CA THR A 133 1.30 -9.33 9.88
C THR A 133 1.50 -8.36 11.04
N LEU A 134 0.98 -7.14 10.89
CA LEU A 134 0.75 -6.20 11.98
C LEU A 134 -0.74 -5.94 12.11
N VAL A 135 -1.23 -5.74 13.33
CA VAL A 135 -2.60 -5.25 13.53
C VAL A 135 -2.61 -3.75 13.36
N TRP A 136 -3.55 -3.23 12.58
CA TRP A 136 -3.80 -1.80 12.49
C TRP A 136 -5.09 -1.44 13.22
N ASN A 137 -5.08 -0.30 13.91
CA ASN A 137 -6.27 0.38 14.41
C ASN A 137 -6.30 1.80 13.84
N ILE A 138 -7.45 2.25 13.37
CA ILE A 138 -7.71 3.67 13.16
C ILE A 138 -8.27 4.23 14.45
N ARG A 139 -7.57 5.20 15.03
CA ARG A 139 -7.93 5.83 16.28
C ARG A 139 -8.13 7.31 16.10
N ALA A 140 -9.11 7.88 16.79
CA ALA A 140 -9.26 9.33 16.89
C ALA A 140 -9.47 9.73 18.36
N PRO A 141 -9.19 10.99 18.73
CA PRO A 141 -9.52 11.50 20.06
C PRO A 141 -11.02 11.32 20.32
N GLY A 142 -11.37 10.64 21.42
CA GLY A 142 -12.74 10.57 21.88
C GLY A 142 -13.23 11.93 22.40
N PRO A 143 -14.55 12.08 22.68
CA PRO A 143 -15.12 13.33 23.20
C PRO A 143 -14.57 13.72 24.58
N ASN A 144 -14.04 12.75 25.35
CA ASN A 144 -13.37 13.01 26.61
C ASN A 144 -11.85 12.94 26.41
N PRO A 145 -11.11 14.06 26.56
CA PRO A 145 -9.65 14.10 26.37
C PRO A 145 -8.86 13.31 27.43
N TYR A 146 -9.51 12.89 28.53
CA TYR A 146 -8.92 12.08 29.59
C TYR A 146 -9.17 10.58 29.43
N VAL A 147 -10.07 10.20 28.50
CA VAL A 147 -10.30 8.81 28.11
C VAL A 147 -9.49 8.57 26.83
N GLY A 148 -8.82 7.42 26.75
CA GLY A 148 -7.94 7.11 25.61
C GLY A 148 -8.63 7.23 24.25
N THR A 149 -7.83 7.23 23.18
CA THR A 149 -8.35 7.31 21.82
C THR A 149 -9.25 6.11 21.49
N ASP A 150 -10.43 6.40 20.94
CA ASP A 150 -11.41 5.38 20.53
C ASP A 150 -10.90 4.65 19.29
N VAL A 151 -11.18 3.34 19.22
CA VAL A 151 -10.88 2.51 18.04
C VAL A 151 -12.11 2.51 17.15
N PHE A 152 -12.01 3.12 15.97
CA PHE A 152 -13.10 3.19 15.00
C PHE A 152 -13.14 1.93 14.14
N PHE A 153 -11.97 1.53 13.65
CA PHE A 153 -11.80 0.39 12.76
C PHE A 153 -10.50 -0.33 13.08
N LYS A 154 -10.45 -1.62 12.78
CA LYS A 154 -9.28 -2.46 13.02
C LYS A 154 -9.16 -3.58 11.98
N GLY A 155 -7.97 -4.11 11.84
CA GLY A 155 -7.69 -5.24 10.96
C GLY A 155 -6.20 -5.58 10.96
N THR A 156 -5.74 -6.24 9.89
CA THR A 156 -4.33 -6.61 9.74
C THR A 156 -3.72 -6.08 8.46
N VAL A 157 -2.42 -5.78 8.51
CA VAL A 157 -1.58 -5.38 7.39
C VAL A 157 -0.58 -6.50 7.09
N PRO A 158 -0.45 -6.97 5.84
CA PRO A 158 0.42 -8.11 5.51
C PRO A 158 1.86 -7.66 5.20
N VAL A 159 2.65 -7.37 6.25
CA VAL A 159 4.04 -6.91 6.10
C VAL A 159 4.96 -7.95 5.44
N GLY A 160 4.72 -9.25 5.64
CA GLY A 160 5.47 -10.31 4.97
C GLY A 160 5.28 -10.27 3.46
N ALA A 161 4.03 -10.13 3.00
CA ALA A 161 3.72 -10.01 1.58
C ALA A 161 4.33 -8.75 0.95
N MET A 162 4.38 -7.63 1.69
CA MET A 162 5.04 -6.40 1.23
C MET A 162 6.55 -6.61 1.03
N ARG A 163 7.21 -7.26 2.01
CA ARG A 163 8.64 -7.62 1.94
C ARG A 163 8.93 -8.51 0.73
N ASP A 164 8.17 -9.59 0.59
CA ASP A 164 8.32 -10.53 -0.52
C ASP A 164 8.10 -9.84 -1.87
N LYS A 165 7.15 -8.91 -1.95
CA LYS A 165 6.91 -8.17 -3.18
C LYS A 165 8.11 -7.32 -3.56
N VAL A 166 8.67 -6.53 -2.63
CA VAL A 166 9.80 -5.64 -2.92
C VAL A 166 11.04 -6.42 -3.34
N THR A 167 11.33 -7.53 -2.66
CA THR A 167 12.47 -8.39 -3.03
C THR A 167 12.32 -9.02 -4.43
N MET A 168 11.08 -9.26 -4.89
CA MET A 168 10.82 -9.81 -6.22
C MET A 168 10.87 -8.79 -7.37
N ILE A 169 10.62 -7.49 -7.11
CA ILE A 169 10.53 -6.48 -8.18
C ILE A 169 11.75 -6.49 -9.12
N PRO A 170 13.01 -6.52 -8.64
CA PRO A 170 14.17 -6.53 -9.55
C PRO A 170 14.20 -7.73 -10.50
N LYS A 171 13.77 -8.90 -10.04
CA LYS A 171 13.67 -10.10 -10.90
C LYS A 171 12.58 -9.92 -11.95
N LEU A 172 11.40 -9.45 -11.54
CA LEU A 172 10.27 -9.22 -12.45
C LEU A 172 10.60 -8.18 -13.52
N ARG A 173 11.29 -7.09 -13.16
CA ARG A 173 11.74 -6.05 -14.10
C ARG A 173 12.69 -6.59 -15.15
N ARG A 174 13.67 -7.42 -14.75
CA ARG A 174 14.59 -8.08 -15.69
C ARG A 174 13.87 -9.03 -16.65
N LEU A 175 12.92 -9.81 -16.14
CA LEU A 175 12.11 -10.71 -16.98
C LEU A 175 11.27 -9.93 -17.99
N LEU A 176 10.67 -8.81 -17.58
CA LEU A 176 9.89 -7.94 -18.47
C LEU A 176 10.78 -7.32 -19.55
N ALA A 177 11.96 -6.79 -19.17
CA ALA A 177 12.91 -6.22 -20.12
C ALA A 177 13.38 -7.25 -21.15
N ARG A 178 13.66 -8.49 -20.71
CA ARG A 178 14.01 -9.60 -21.62
C ARG A 178 12.87 -9.91 -22.59
N LYS A 179 11.64 -10.06 -22.09
CA LYS A 179 10.46 -10.34 -22.93
C LYS A 179 10.22 -9.22 -23.95
N ALA A 180 10.39 -7.97 -23.56
CA ALA A 180 10.26 -6.82 -24.46
C ALA A 180 11.33 -6.85 -25.57
N ALA A 181 12.59 -7.12 -25.23
CA ALA A 181 13.69 -7.22 -26.20
C ALA A 181 13.53 -8.41 -27.17
N ASN A 182 12.98 -9.53 -26.68
CA ASN A 182 12.84 -10.77 -27.44
C ASN A 182 11.40 -11.02 -27.91
N PHE A 183 10.56 -9.97 -27.97
CA PHE A 183 9.12 -10.12 -28.21
C PHE A 183 8.79 -11.02 -29.42
N ARG A 184 9.50 -10.86 -30.54
CA ARG A 184 9.29 -11.65 -31.76
C ARG A 184 9.63 -13.14 -31.62
N ASN A 185 10.52 -13.49 -30.68
CA ASN A 185 10.99 -14.86 -30.48
C ASN A 185 10.30 -15.55 -29.29
N GLU A 186 9.84 -14.78 -28.31
CA GLU A 186 9.26 -15.29 -27.06
C GLU A 186 7.73 -15.14 -27.01
N CYS A 187 7.12 -14.32 -27.88
CA CYS A 187 5.66 -14.15 -27.96
C CYS A 187 5.16 -14.58 -29.34
N THR A 188 4.22 -15.53 -29.37
CA THR A 188 3.47 -15.88 -30.58
C THR A 188 2.42 -14.79 -30.80
N VAL A 189 2.53 -14.04 -31.90
CA VAL A 189 1.44 -13.16 -32.33
C VAL A 189 0.26 -14.05 -32.71
N PRO A 190 -0.94 -13.87 -32.12
CA PRO A 190 -2.12 -14.62 -32.55
C PRO A 190 -2.30 -14.35 -34.04
N THR A 191 -2.18 -15.39 -34.85
CA THR A 191 -2.47 -15.30 -36.28
C THR A 191 -3.96 -14.99 -36.37
N MET A 192 -4.34 -13.78 -36.78
CA MET A 192 -5.72 -13.51 -37.14
C MET A 192 -6.05 -14.47 -38.28
N ILE A 193 -6.86 -15.48 -37.97
CA ILE A 193 -7.45 -16.37 -38.96
C ILE A 193 -8.26 -15.45 -39.87
N GLY A 194 -7.81 -15.32 -41.12
CA GLY A 194 -8.54 -14.58 -42.13
C GLY A 194 -9.95 -15.14 -42.22
N ILE A 195 -10.94 -14.28 -42.01
CA ILE A 195 -12.32 -14.58 -42.38
C ILE A 195 -12.32 -14.60 -43.90
N ALA A 196 -12.20 -15.79 -44.49
CA ALA A 196 -12.57 -16.01 -45.86
C ALA A 196 -14.09 -16.15 -45.90
N GLN A 197 -14.77 -15.15 -46.47
CA GLN A 197 -15.91 -15.31 -47.39
C GLN A 197 -16.20 -13.98 -48.06
#